data_AF-A0A7V8YM17-F1
#
_entry.id   AF-A0A7V8YM17-F1
#
_cell.length_a   1.000
_cell.length_b   1.000
_cell.length_c   1.000
_cell.angle_alpha   90.00
_cell.angle_beta   90.00
_cell.angle_gamma   90.00
#
_symmetry.space_group_name_H-M   'P 1'
#
loop_
_entity.id
_entity.type
_entity.pdbx_description
1 polymer ?
#
loop_
_entity_poly.entity_id
_entity_poly.type
_entity_poly.pdbx_seq_one_letter_code
_entity_poly.pdbx_strand_id
1 'polypeptide(L)'
;MVRNATRSDVARFREMWADELAGAALYRGLAEHAGDESKARIYRSLAEAEERHAAHWAAQLRQAGVTDLRPPRTPFRVRTLRRLARWLGTDAVLPIVLRAEAADAEKYEQVAEAPAAMAAQEAAHGKV
;
A
#
# COMPACT_ATOMS: atom_id res chain seq x y z
N MET A 1 -6.08 29.34 -2.65
CA MET A 1 -7.40 28.97 -2.11
C MET A 1 -7.32 27.50 -1.73
N VAL A 2 -7.31 27.16 -0.44
CA VAL A 2 -7.28 25.75 0.00
C VAL A 2 -8.65 25.16 -0.31
N ARG A 3 -8.73 24.18 -1.20
CA ARG A 3 -9.97 23.42 -1.40
C ARG A 3 -10.27 22.68 -0.11
N ASN A 4 -11.41 22.95 0.51
CA ASN A 4 -11.90 22.09 1.59
C ASN A 4 -12.30 20.74 0.99
N ALA A 5 -11.71 19.66 1.49
CA ALA A 5 -12.04 18.30 1.08
C ALA A 5 -13.49 17.97 1.45
N THR A 6 -14.19 17.27 0.57
CA THR A 6 -15.55 16.79 0.83
C THR A 6 -15.54 15.56 1.76
N ARG A 7 -16.70 15.18 2.30
CA ARG A 7 -16.82 13.92 3.07
C ARG A 7 -16.44 12.68 2.24
N SER A 8 -16.78 12.69 0.95
CA SER A 8 -16.36 11.64 0.00
C SER A 8 -14.85 11.62 -0.19
N ASP A 9 -14.19 12.79 -0.27
CA ASP A 9 -12.73 12.85 -0.36
C ASP A 9 -12.07 12.29 0.89
N VAL A 10 -12.57 12.66 2.09
CA VAL A 10 -12.06 12.11 3.35
C VAL A 10 -12.23 10.59 3.42
N ALA A 11 -13.38 10.06 3.01
CA ALA A 11 -13.60 8.62 2.98
C ALA A 11 -12.62 7.91 2.03
N ARG A 12 -12.46 8.45 0.82
CA ARG A 12 -11.49 7.95 -0.17
C ARG A 12 -10.06 8.01 0.37
N PHE A 13 -9.62 9.12 0.95
CA PHE A 13 -8.26 9.23 1.51
C PHE A 13 -8.03 8.25 2.66
N ARG A 14 -9.06 7.92 3.45
CA ARG A 14 -8.97 6.88 4.49
C ARG A 14 -8.80 5.49 3.87
N GLU A 15 -9.50 5.19 2.78
CA GLU A 15 -9.34 3.95 2.03
C GLU A 15 -7.93 3.83 1.46
N MET A 16 -7.46 4.86 0.73
CA MET A 16 -6.10 4.88 0.19
C MET A 16 -5.07 4.69 1.31
N TRP A 17 -5.17 5.47 2.40
CA TRP A 17 -4.27 5.34 3.55
C TRP A 17 -4.25 3.93 4.16
N ALA A 18 -5.41 3.26 4.21
CA ALA A 18 -5.53 1.91 4.73
C ALA A 18 -4.87 0.88 3.80
N ASP A 19 -5.04 1.05 2.49
CA ASP A 19 -4.49 0.18 1.47
C ASP A 19 -2.95 0.29 1.46
N GLU A 20 -2.37 1.50 1.48
CA GLU A 20 -0.91 1.69 1.56
C GLU A 20 -0.30 1.06 2.82
N LEU A 21 -0.96 1.23 3.99
CA LEU A 21 -0.49 0.61 5.24
C LEU A 21 -0.57 -0.92 5.18
N ALA A 22 -1.54 -1.46 4.44
CA ALA A 22 -1.68 -2.89 4.21
C ALA A 22 -0.58 -3.42 3.26
N GLY A 23 -0.26 -2.68 2.18
CA GLY A 23 0.83 -2.96 1.25
C GLY A 23 2.18 -2.95 1.97
N ALA A 24 2.48 -1.90 2.72
CA ALA A 24 3.68 -1.82 3.57
C ALA A 24 3.82 -3.03 4.50
N ALA A 25 2.74 -3.39 5.21
CA ALA A 25 2.75 -4.54 6.12
C ALA A 25 2.94 -5.88 5.40
N LEU A 26 2.37 -6.03 4.19
CA LEU A 26 2.56 -7.21 3.35
C LEU A 26 4.03 -7.35 2.94
N TYR A 27 4.61 -6.31 2.31
CA TYR A 27 5.98 -6.34 1.81
C TYR A 27 7.02 -6.50 2.92
N ARG A 28 6.81 -5.89 4.11
CA ARG A 28 7.65 -6.18 5.29
C ARG A 28 7.65 -7.66 5.64
N GLY A 29 6.47 -8.28 5.68
CA GLY A 29 6.35 -9.72 5.97
C GLY A 29 6.93 -10.63 4.87
N LEU A 30 6.89 -10.21 3.60
CA LEU A 30 7.57 -10.93 2.52
C LEU A 30 9.09 -10.80 2.65
N ALA A 31 9.61 -9.62 2.96
CA ALA A 31 11.04 -9.40 3.18
C ALA A 31 11.60 -10.28 4.31
N GLU A 32 10.86 -10.44 5.41
CA GLU A 32 11.23 -11.32 6.53
C GLU A 32 11.35 -12.80 6.15
N HIS A 33 10.69 -13.22 5.05
CA HIS A 33 10.56 -14.63 4.66
C HIS A 33 11.03 -14.90 3.23
N ALA A 34 11.77 -13.96 2.62
CA ALA A 34 12.16 -14.03 1.21
C ALA A 34 13.11 -15.19 0.88
N GLY A 35 13.83 -15.72 1.87
CA GLY A 35 14.82 -16.80 1.72
C GLY A 35 16.08 -16.40 0.92
N ASP A 36 16.03 -15.27 0.21
CA ASP A 36 17.09 -14.69 -0.59
C ASP A 36 17.21 -13.18 -0.30
N GLU A 37 18.43 -12.72 -0.08
CA GLU A 37 18.71 -11.35 0.37
C GLU A 37 18.52 -10.32 -0.76
N SER A 38 18.61 -10.72 -2.04
CA SER A 38 18.26 -9.84 -3.16
C SER A 38 16.75 -9.60 -3.22
N LYS A 39 15.93 -10.64 -3.06
CA LYS A 39 14.47 -10.53 -2.95
C LYS A 39 14.05 -9.73 -1.72
N ALA A 40 14.69 -9.98 -0.57
CA ALA A 40 14.42 -9.24 0.67
C ALA A 40 14.65 -7.73 0.49
N ARG A 41 15.70 -7.32 -0.25
CA ARG A 41 15.94 -5.91 -0.57
C ARG A 41 14.83 -5.30 -1.43
N ILE A 42 14.36 -6.02 -2.45
CA ILE A 42 13.24 -5.56 -3.31
C ILE A 42 11.99 -5.34 -2.45
N TYR A 43 11.60 -6.34 -1.64
CA TYR A 43 10.43 -6.21 -0.78
C TYR A 43 10.56 -5.09 0.27
N ARG A 44 11.76 -4.87 0.83
CA ARG A 44 11.98 -3.71 1.72
C ARG A 44 11.80 -2.37 0.99
N SER A 45 12.34 -2.26 -0.22
CA SER A 45 12.18 -1.06 -1.04
C SER A 45 10.72 -0.78 -1.40
N LEU A 46 9.93 -1.83 -1.68
CA LEU A 46 8.49 -1.70 -1.91
C LEU A 46 7.77 -1.26 -0.63
N ALA A 47 8.03 -1.92 0.50
CA ALA A 47 7.48 -1.50 1.80
C ALA A 47 7.76 -0.03 2.13
N GLU A 48 8.98 0.45 1.86
CA GLU A 48 9.35 1.86 2.06
C GLU A 48 8.61 2.81 1.11
N ALA A 49 8.23 2.38 -0.09
CA ALA A 49 7.43 3.17 -1.01
C ALA A 49 6.00 3.35 -0.47
N GLU A 50 5.36 2.24 -0.11
CA GLU A 50 4.04 2.21 0.51
C GLU A 50 3.98 3.04 1.80
N GLU A 51 5.03 2.99 2.64
CA GLU A 51 5.12 3.82 3.85
C GLU A 51 5.13 5.33 3.52
N ARG A 52 5.79 5.74 2.43
CA ARG A 52 5.78 7.13 1.95
C ARG A 52 4.43 7.52 1.39
N HIS A 53 3.76 6.62 0.67
CA HIS A 53 2.42 6.86 0.14
C HIS A 53 1.38 6.96 1.26
N ALA A 54 1.45 6.08 2.27
CA ALA A 54 0.65 6.17 3.48
C ALA A 54 0.85 7.52 4.20
N ALA A 55 2.09 8.00 4.27
CA ALA A 55 2.40 9.30 4.85
C ALA A 55 1.76 10.47 4.06
N HIS A 56 1.73 10.38 2.73
CA HIS A 56 1.04 11.36 1.88
C HIS A 56 -0.47 11.40 2.17
N TRP A 57 -1.15 10.25 2.20
CA TRP A 57 -2.59 10.23 2.50
C TRP A 57 -2.90 10.67 3.92
N ALA A 58 -2.05 10.32 4.89
CA ALA A 58 -2.16 10.84 6.25
C ALA A 58 -2.01 12.38 6.29
N ALA A 59 -1.17 12.97 5.44
CA ALA A 59 -1.06 14.42 5.32
C ALA A 59 -2.33 15.04 4.68
N GLN A 60 -2.89 14.43 3.63
CA GLN A 60 -4.15 14.87 3.02
C GLN A 60 -5.31 14.82 4.04
N LEU A 61 -5.42 13.75 4.82
CA LEU A 61 -6.44 13.63 5.87
C LEU A 61 -6.30 14.72 6.95
N ARG A 62 -5.07 15.03 7.38
CA ARG A 62 -4.83 16.13 8.33
C ARG A 62 -5.21 17.49 7.74
N GLN A 63 -4.88 17.74 6.48
CA GLN A 63 -5.26 18.97 5.77
C GLN A 63 -6.79 19.09 5.63
N ALA A 64 -7.49 17.96 5.50
CA ALA A 64 -8.95 17.88 5.51
C ALA A 64 -9.58 18.02 6.91
N GLY A 65 -8.79 18.24 7.96
CA GLY A 65 -9.26 18.43 9.34
C GLY A 65 -9.44 17.14 10.15
N VAL A 66 -8.99 15.99 9.65
CA VAL A 66 -9.00 14.73 10.41
C VAL A 66 -7.82 14.70 11.37
N THR A 67 -8.09 14.79 12.67
CA THR A 67 -7.07 14.80 13.74
C THR A 67 -6.87 13.43 14.40
N ASP A 68 -7.83 12.52 14.28
CA ASP A 68 -7.86 11.22 14.96
C ASP A 68 -7.30 10.05 14.12
N LEU A 69 -6.18 10.25 13.44
CA LEU A 69 -5.59 9.21 12.60
C LEU A 69 -5.08 8.02 13.44
N ARG A 70 -5.87 6.95 13.47
CA ARG A 70 -5.49 5.64 14.02
C ARG A 70 -5.27 4.66 12.88
N PRO A 71 -4.09 4.02 12.78
CA PRO A 71 -3.85 3.02 11.76
C PRO A 71 -4.95 1.95 11.79
N PRO A 72 -5.55 1.61 10.64
CA PRO A 72 -6.54 0.56 10.58
C PRO A 72 -5.91 -0.79 10.92
N ARG A 73 -6.75 -1.77 11.26
CA ARG A 73 -6.27 -3.14 11.44
C ARG A 73 -5.80 -3.68 10.11
N THR A 74 -4.65 -4.36 10.10
CA THR A 74 -4.14 -5.06 8.91
C THR A 74 -5.22 -6.03 8.38
N PRO A 75 -5.58 -5.95 7.09
CA PRO A 75 -6.62 -6.80 6.50
C PRO A 75 -6.31 -8.29 6.66
N PHE A 76 -7.36 -9.12 6.78
CA PHE A 76 -7.22 -10.57 6.91
C PHE A 76 -6.42 -11.18 5.75
N ARG A 77 -6.63 -10.71 4.52
CA ARG A 77 -5.88 -11.10 3.32
C ARG A 77 -4.38 -10.98 3.54
N VAL A 78 -3.90 -9.80 3.97
CA VAL A 78 -2.47 -9.53 4.22
C VAL A 78 -1.92 -10.44 5.31
N ARG A 79 -2.67 -10.63 6.41
CA ARG A 79 -2.26 -11.55 7.49
C ARG A 79 -2.10 -12.98 6.99
N THR A 80 -3.01 -13.44 6.14
CA THR A 80 -2.97 -14.78 5.53
C THR A 80 -1.78 -14.93 4.59
N LEU A 81 -1.56 -13.96 3.69
CA LEU A 81 -0.44 -14.00 2.75
C LEU A 81 0.92 -14.02 3.47
N ARG A 82 1.11 -13.21 4.51
CA ARG A 82 2.33 -13.23 5.34
C ARG A 82 2.54 -14.60 5.99
N ARG A 83 1.47 -15.23 6.48
CA ARG A 83 1.54 -16.56 7.09
C ARG A 83 1.86 -17.65 6.08
N LEU A 84 1.31 -17.56 4.87
CA LEU A 84 1.64 -18.47 3.77
C LEU A 84 3.09 -18.29 3.31
N ALA A 85 3.56 -17.04 3.17
CA ALA A 85 4.94 -16.73 2.82
C ALA A 85 5.93 -17.33 3.83
N ARG A 86 5.60 -17.26 5.13
CA ARG A 86 6.41 -17.88 6.19
C ARG A 86 6.56 -19.40 6.03
N TRP A 87 5.52 -20.09 5.57
CA TRP A 87 5.48 -21.56 5.55
C TRP A 87 5.87 -22.17 4.21
N LEU A 88 5.54 -21.49 3.11
CA LEU A 88 5.71 -21.98 1.74
C LEU A 88 6.76 -21.18 0.95
N GLY A 89 7.29 -20.10 1.52
CA GLY A 89 8.17 -19.14 0.83
C GLY A 89 7.38 -18.06 0.08
N THR A 90 8.06 -16.96 -0.25
CA THR A 90 7.45 -15.80 -0.93
C THR A 90 7.00 -16.10 -2.36
N ASP A 91 7.69 -17.02 -3.05
CA ASP A 91 7.38 -17.37 -4.44
C ASP A 91 5.98 -18.00 -4.59
N ALA A 92 5.50 -18.71 -3.56
CA ALA A 92 4.17 -19.31 -3.56
C ALA A 92 3.03 -18.29 -3.49
N VAL A 93 3.29 -17.11 -2.90
CA VAL A 93 2.28 -16.06 -2.72
C VAL A 93 2.41 -14.93 -3.74
N LEU A 94 3.57 -14.79 -4.38
CA LEU A 94 3.87 -13.69 -5.28
C LEU A 94 2.85 -13.54 -6.44
N PRO A 95 2.38 -14.61 -7.11
CA PRO A 95 1.36 -14.45 -8.16
C PRO A 95 0.04 -13.88 -7.65
N ILE A 96 -0.33 -14.17 -6.40
CA ILE A 96 -1.54 -13.63 -5.77
C ILE A 96 -1.35 -12.15 -5.44
N VAL A 97 -0.16 -11.78 -4.96
CA VAL A 97 0.21 -10.39 -4.69
C VAL A 97 0.18 -9.58 -5.98
N LEU A 98 0.90 -9.99 -7.02
CA LEU A 98 0.95 -9.27 -8.30
C LEU A 98 -0.44 -9.08 -8.94
N ARG A 99 -1.32 -10.09 -8.83
CA ARG A 99 -2.70 -9.97 -9.30
C ARG A 99 -3.52 -8.97 -8.47
N ALA A 100 -3.28 -8.89 -7.17
CA ALA A 100 -3.93 -7.91 -6.31
C ALA A 100 -3.44 -6.49 -6.66
N GLU A 101 -2.13 -6.30 -6.78
CA GLU A 101 -1.51 -5.02 -7.18
C GLU A 101 -2.03 -4.54 -8.53
N ALA A 102 -2.13 -5.45 -9.52
CA ALA A 102 -2.67 -5.11 -10.84
C ALA A 102 -4.14 -4.64 -10.78
N ALA A 103 -4.94 -5.20 -9.88
CA ALA A 103 -6.34 -4.77 -9.67
C ALA A 103 -6.43 -3.47 -8.87
N ASP A 104 -5.49 -3.21 -7.96
CA ASP A 104 -5.45 -1.99 -7.16
C ASP A 104 -4.94 -0.79 -7.99
N ALA A 105 -4.05 -1.00 -8.97
CA ALA A 105 -3.55 0.05 -9.88
C ALA A 105 -4.68 0.78 -10.65
N GLU A 106 -5.77 0.09 -11.02
CA GLU A 106 -6.94 0.69 -11.67
C GLU A 106 -7.61 1.77 -10.81
N LYS A 107 -7.49 1.69 -9.47
CA LYS A 107 -8.07 2.68 -8.55
C LYS A 107 -7.33 4.02 -8.60
N TYR A 108 -6.03 4.01 -8.89
CA TYR A 108 -5.17 5.19 -8.83
C TYR A 108 -5.24 6.07 -10.08
N GLU A 109 -5.67 5.53 -11.23
CA GLU A 109 -5.77 6.29 -12.49
C GLU A 109 -6.74 7.49 -12.41
N GLN A 110 -7.59 7.54 -11.39
CA GLN A 110 -8.66 8.53 -11.26
C GLN A 110 -8.54 9.42 -10.00
N VAL A 111 -7.44 9.32 -9.23
CA VAL A 111 -7.26 10.11 -8.00
C VAL A 111 -6.41 11.35 -8.25
N ALA A 112 -7.05 12.51 -8.38
CA ALA A 112 -6.38 13.78 -8.69
C ALA A 112 -5.38 14.23 -7.60
N GLU A 113 -5.54 13.75 -6.36
CA GLU A 113 -4.70 14.08 -5.22
C GLU A 113 -3.47 13.17 -5.06
N ALA A 114 -3.34 12.14 -5.91
CA ALA A 114 -2.13 11.32 -6.00
C ALA A 114 -1.10 12.04 -6.91
N PRO A 115 0.14 12.30 -6.44
CA PRO A 115 1.19 12.82 -7.30
C PRO A 115 1.48 11.87 -8.46
N ALA A 116 1.80 12.40 -9.64
CA ALA A 116 2.08 11.58 -10.83
C ALA A 116 3.19 10.53 -10.58
N ALA A 117 4.17 10.83 -9.73
CA ALA A 117 5.22 9.89 -9.34
C ALA A 117 4.69 8.71 -8.50
N MET A 118 3.70 8.94 -7.62
CA MET A 118 3.03 7.89 -6.84
C MET A 118 2.21 7.01 -7.78
N ALA A 119 1.38 7.60 -8.65
CA ALA A 119 0.59 6.84 -9.62
C ALA A 119 1.47 5.97 -10.55
N ALA A 120 2.63 6.48 -10.97
CA ALA A 120 3.58 5.71 -11.76
C ALA A 120 4.24 4.55 -10.97
N GLN A 121 4.46 4.72 -9.67
CA GLN A 121 4.96 3.66 -8.79
C GLN A 121 3.92 2.57 -8.58
N GLU A 122 2.66 2.94 -8.30
CA GLU A 122 1.54 1.98 -8.18
C GLU A 122 1.35 1.15 -9.45
N ALA A 123 1.39 1.79 -10.61
CA ALA A 123 1.29 1.08 -11.89
C ALA A 123 2.46 0.11 -12.15
N ALA A 124 3.59 0.27 -11.44
CA ALA A 124 4.74 -0.61 -11.53
C ALA A 124 4.66 -1.79 -10.55
N HIS A 125 3.95 -1.68 -9.42
CA HIS A 125 3.83 -2.76 -8.42
C HIS A 125 3.28 -4.07 -9.00
N GLY A 126 2.33 -4.00 -9.93
CA GLY A 126 1.79 -5.18 -10.63
C GLY A 126 2.73 -5.83 -11.66
N LYS A 127 3.94 -5.29 -11.88
CA LYS A 127 4.88 -5.72 -12.93
C LYS A 127 6.26 -6.17 -12.40
N VAL A 128 6.43 -6.23 -11.07
CA VAL A 128 7.70 -6.57 -10.39
C VAL A 128 7.99 -8.07 -10.40
#